data_AF-A0A210PHI8-F1
#
_entry.id   AF-A0A210PHI8-F1
#
_cell.length_a   1.000
_cell.length_b   1.000
_cell.length_c   1.000
_cell.angle_alpha   90.00
_cell.angle_beta   90.00
_cell.angle_gamma   90.00
#
_symmetry.space_group_name_H-M   'P 1'
#
loop_
_entity.id
_entity.type
_entity.pdbx_description
1 polymer ?
#
loop_
_entity_poly.entity_id
_entity_poly.type
_entity_poly.pdbx_seq_one_letter_code
_entity_poly.pdbx_strand_id
1 'polypeptide(L)'
;MKSLVMRRRRTIKERSSVKMQDDITKDNLELIRKLNEHSGVEYGWYYNCAIYGKCKATEMRVRFDLYDGISEVIRKHIKDVNNKNKNSR
;
A
#
# COMPACT_ATOMS: atom_id res chain seq x y z
N MET A 1 -2.13 -7.29 20.97
CA MET A 1 -2.92 -8.50 20.58
C MET A 1 -2.84 -8.82 19.08
N LYS A 2 -3.21 -7.92 18.15
CA LYS A 2 -3.10 -8.16 16.68
C LYS A 2 -1.67 -8.43 16.18
N SER A 3 -0.67 -7.72 16.70
CA SER A 3 0.74 -7.86 16.28
C SER A 3 1.36 -9.23 16.62
N LEU A 4 0.94 -9.86 17.72
CA LEU A 4 1.37 -11.20 18.11
C LEU A 4 0.77 -12.29 17.18
N VAL A 5 -0.49 -12.14 16.79
CA VAL A 5 -1.15 -13.03 15.82
C VAL A 5 -0.48 -12.92 14.45
N MET A 6 -0.15 -11.71 14.00
CA MET A 6 0.58 -11.45 12.75
C MET A 6 1.98 -12.09 12.77
N ARG A 7 2.72 -11.97 13.88
CA ARG A 7 4.03 -12.61 14.05
C ARG A 7 3.92 -14.13 13.99
N ARG A 8 2.96 -14.73 14.70
CA ARG A 8 2.73 -16.19 14.66
C ARG A 8 2.33 -16.69 13.27
N ARG A 9 1.48 -15.94 12.54
CA ARG A 9 1.12 -16.24 11.15
C ARG A 9 2.34 -16.22 10.22
N ARG A 10 3.25 -15.25 10.39
CA ARG A 10 4.51 -15.20 9.63
C ARG A 10 5.36 -16.46 9.86
N THR A 11 5.51 -16.89 11.11
CA THR A 11 6.28 -18.10 11.46
C THR A 11 5.67 -19.37 10.87
N ILE A 12 4.34 -19.44 10.75
CA ILE A 12 3.64 -20.56 10.11
C ILE A 12 3.80 -20.50 8.58
N LYS A 13 3.78 -19.31 7.97
CA LYS A 13 4.02 -19.11 6.54
C LYS A 13 5.45 -19.50 6.11
N GLU A 14 6.43 -19.32 6.99
CA GLU A 14 7.84 -19.72 6.75
C GLU A 14 8.09 -21.23 6.94
N ARG A 15 7.25 -21.93 7.72
CA ARG A 15 7.42 -23.37 8.04
C ARG A 15 6.44 -24.32 7.36
N SER A 16 5.36 -23.82 6.78
CA SER A 16 4.33 -24.65 6.13
C SER A 16 4.31 -24.43 4.62
N SER A 17 4.06 -25.49 3.86
CA SER A 17 3.79 -25.48 2.42
C SER A 17 2.39 -24.96 2.08
N VAL A 18 1.64 -24.47 3.08
CA VAL A 18 0.28 -23.96 2.92
C VAL A 18 0.34 -22.50 2.46
N LYS A 19 -0.12 -22.24 1.23
CA LYS A 19 -0.30 -20.88 0.71
C LYS A 19 -1.42 -20.21 1.49
N MET A 20 -1.07 -19.45 2.53
CA MET A 20 -1.97 -18.47 3.12
C MET A 20 -2.18 -17.35 2.10
N GLN A 21 -3.26 -17.45 1.35
CA GLN A 21 -3.75 -16.43 0.45
C GLN A 21 -4.68 -15.53 1.25
N ASP A 22 -4.37 -14.24 1.31
CA ASP A 22 -5.33 -13.28 1.83
C ASP A 22 -6.48 -13.18 0.83
N ASP A 23 -7.72 -13.06 1.32
CA ASP A 23 -8.88 -12.83 0.47
C ASP A 23 -8.77 -11.43 -0.15
N ILE A 24 -8.25 -11.36 -1.37
CA ILE A 24 -8.21 -10.14 -2.17
C ILE A 24 -9.53 -10.08 -2.94
N THR A 25 -10.35 -9.07 -2.66
CA THR A 25 -11.60 -8.83 -3.40
C THR A 25 -11.31 -8.41 -4.85
N LYS A 26 -12.30 -8.56 -5.72
CA LYS A 26 -12.21 -8.09 -7.12
C LYS A 26 -11.87 -6.61 -7.19
N ASP A 27 -12.48 -5.80 -6.34
CA ASP A 27 -12.25 -4.35 -6.30
C ASP A 27 -10.82 -4.02 -5.85
N ASN A 28 -10.25 -4.84 -4.94
CA ASN A 28 -8.85 -4.69 -4.53
C ASN A 28 -7.89 -4.96 -5.70
N LEU A 29 -8.16 -6.01 -6.49
CA LEU A 29 -7.37 -6.30 -7.70
C LEU A 29 -7.51 -5.18 -8.74
N GLU A 30 -8.72 -4.65 -8.92
CA GLU A 30 -8.97 -3.55 -9.85
C GLU A 30 -8.22 -2.28 -9.43
N LEU A 31 -8.20 -1.95 -8.13
CA LEU A 31 -7.43 -0.82 -7.63
C LEU A 31 -5.93 -1.01 -7.87
N ILE A 32 -5.38 -2.20 -7.61
CA ILE A 32 -3.97 -2.49 -7.90
C ILE A 32 -3.67 -2.33 -9.39
N ARG A 33 -4.57 -2.76 -10.28
CA ARG A 33 -4.43 -2.57 -11.73
C ARG A 33 -4.40 -1.09 -12.08
N LYS A 34 -5.35 -0.30 -11.58
CA LYS A 34 -5.42 1.16 -11.77
C LYS A 34 -4.18 1.86 -11.24
N LEU A 35 -3.63 1.41 -10.10
CA LEU A 35 -2.38 1.94 -9.55
C LEU A 35 -1.20 1.66 -10.48
N ASN A 36 -1.07 0.45 -11.03
CA ASN A 36 0.01 0.13 -11.95
C ASN A 36 -0.09 0.86 -13.30
N GLU A 37 -1.31 1.20 -13.74
CA GLU A 37 -1.55 2.01 -14.95
C GLU A 37 -1.33 3.52 -14.72
N HIS A 38 -1.38 3.99 -13.47
CA HIS A 38 -1.31 5.41 -13.16
C HIS A 38 0.14 5.94 -13.23
N SER A 39 0.37 7.00 -14.02
CA SER A 39 1.71 7.56 -14.28
C SER A 39 2.51 7.94 -13.03
N GLY A 40 1.83 8.43 -11.98
CA GLY A 40 2.43 8.84 -10.72
C GLY A 40 2.80 7.70 -9.75
N VAL A 41 2.47 6.44 -10.08
CA VAL A 41 2.76 5.27 -9.25
C VAL A 41 3.73 4.35 -9.98
N GLU A 42 4.69 3.79 -9.25
CA GLU A 42 5.69 2.87 -9.78
C GLU A 42 5.15 1.44 -9.82
N TYR A 43 4.60 0.98 -8.69
CA TYR A 43 3.86 -0.27 -8.59
C TYR A 43 2.93 -0.26 -7.36
N GLY A 44 1.83 -1.00 -7.45
CA GLY A 44 0.87 -1.24 -6.37
C GLY A 44 0.90 -2.69 -5.87
N TRP A 45 0.68 -2.91 -4.58
CA TRP A 45 0.60 -4.23 -3.97
C TRP A 45 -0.38 -4.29 -2.81
N TYR A 46 -0.91 -5.48 -2.56
CA TYR A 46 -1.73 -5.78 -1.40
C TYR A 46 -0.86 -6.27 -0.24
N TYR A 47 -1.07 -5.73 0.95
CA TYR A 47 -0.42 -6.20 2.17
C TYR A 47 -1.30 -5.94 3.39
N ASN A 48 -1.52 -6.97 4.22
CA ASN A 48 -2.19 -6.81 5.51
C ASN A 48 -3.56 -6.11 5.42
N CYS A 49 -4.43 -6.57 4.53
CA CYS A 49 -5.77 -6.00 4.31
C CYS A 49 -5.79 -4.54 3.84
N ALA A 50 -4.68 -4.05 3.27
CA ALA A 50 -4.58 -2.71 2.72
C ALA A 50 -3.85 -2.73 1.37
N ILE A 51 -4.18 -1.76 0.53
CA ILE A 51 -3.54 -1.57 -0.77
C ILE A 51 -2.55 -0.43 -0.64
N TYR A 52 -1.34 -0.68 -1.11
CA TYR A 52 -0.24 0.28 -1.11
C TYR A 52 0.24 0.53 -2.54
N GLY A 53 0.73 1.74 -2.78
CA GLY A 53 1.45 2.08 -4.01
C GLY A 53 2.72 2.87 -3.69
N LYS A 54 3.79 2.61 -4.44
CA LYS A 54 5.02 3.39 -4.36
C LYS A 54 4.89 4.60 -5.27
N CYS A 55 4.93 5.80 -4.69
CA CYS A 55 4.78 7.04 -5.43
C CYS A 55 6.11 7.43 -6.09
N LYS A 56 6.13 7.68 -7.40
CA LYS A 56 7.37 8.01 -8.13
C LYS A 56 8.02 9.32 -7.66
N ALA A 57 7.21 10.32 -7.32
CA ALA A 57 7.70 11.66 -6.97
C ALA A 57 8.39 11.75 -5.60
N THR A 58 8.01 10.89 -4.65
CA THR A 58 8.52 10.91 -3.28
C THR A 58 9.29 9.65 -2.90
N GLU A 59 9.30 8.64 -3.78
CA GLU A 59 9.74 7.26 -3.53
C GLU A 59 9.10 6.58 -2.29
N MET A 60 8.10 7.23 -1.69
CA MET A 60 7.46 6.76 -0.47
C MET A 60 6.23 5.91 -0.79
N ARG A 61 5.94 4.97 0.12
CA ARG A 61 4.72 4.17 0.07
C ARG A 61 3.54 5.00 0.55
N VAL A 62 2.43 4.89 -0.18
CA VAL A 62 1.15 5.51 0.16
C VAL A 62 0.10 4.42 0.23
N ARG A 63 -0.78 4.51 1.22
CA ARG A 63 -1.94 3.62 1.32
C ARG A 63 -3.09 4.23 0.52
N PHE A 64 -3.82 3.38 -0.20
CA PHE A 64 -5.02 3.75 -0.94
C PHE A 64 -6.20 2.96 -0.40
N ASP A 65 -7.32 3.63 -0.17
CA ASP A 65 -8.59 2.97 0.10
C ASP A 65 -9.42 2.87 -1.20
N LEU A 66 -10.38 1.95 -1.24
CA LEU A 66 -11.10 1.53 -2.47
C LEU A 66 -11.80 2.67 -3.24
N TYR A 67 -12.24 3.69 -2.53
CA TYR A 67 -13.02 4.80 -3.09
C TYR A 67 -12.21 6.10 -3.21
N ASP A 68 -10.91 6.04 -2.93
CA ASP A 68 -10.06 7.22 -3.02
C ASP A 68 -9.72 7.56 -4.48
N GLY A 69 -9.73 8.85 -4.80
CA GLY A 69 -9.12 9.34 -6.03
C GLY A 69 -7.60 9.18 -5.98
N ILE A 70 -7.04 8.29 -6.82
CA ILE A 70 -5.59 7.99 -6.85
C ILE A 70 -4.75 9.28 -6.97
N SER A 71 -5.12 10.17 -7.90
CA SER A 71 -4.39 11.42 -8.12
C SER A 71 -4.50 12.40 -6.95
N GLU A 72 -5.62 12.40 -6.22
CA GLU A 72 -5.83 13.27 -5.07
C GLU A 72 -4.98 12.82 -3.88
N VAL A 73 -4.97 11.51 -3.61
CA VAL A 73 -4.15 10.89 -2.57
C VAL A 73 -2.66 11.16 -2.81
N ILE A 74 -2.20 10.98 -4.05
CA ILE A 74 -0.82 11.28 -4.43
C ILE A 74 -0.49 12.76 -4.23
N ARG A 75 -1.37 13.65 -4.70
CA ARG A 75 -1.17 15.10 -4.56
C ARG A 75 -1.09 15.53 -3.10
N LYS A 76 -1.98 15.00 -2.25
CA LYS A 76 -1.97 15.25 -0.81
C LYS A 76 -0.68 14.74 -0.18
N HIS A 77 -0.28 13.52 -0.52
CA HIS A 77 0.95 12.93 -0.01
C HIS A 77 2.20 13.75 -0.37
N ILE A 78 2.33 14.20 -1.62
CA ILE A 78 3.45 15.07 -2.06
C ILE A 78 3.48 16.37 -1.24
N LYS A 79 2.33 17.00 -1.00
CA LYS A 79 2.24 18.22 -0.17
C LYS A 79 2.71 17.96 1.26
N ASP A 80 2.26 16.86 1.87
CA ASP A 80 2.61 16.51 3.26
C ASP A 80 4.11 16.25 3.41
N VAL A 81 4.73 15.58 2.43
CA VAL A 81 6.18 15.33 2.40
C VAL A 81 6.97 16.64 2.27
N ASN A 82 6.54 17.51 1.36
CA ASN A 82 7.18 18.82 1.17
C ASN A 82 7.07 19.71 2.41
N ASN A 83 5.96 19.65 3.15
CA ASN A 83 5.77 20.45 4.36
C ASN A 83 6.66 19.97 5.51
N LYS A 84 6.84 18.65 5.66
CA LYS A 84 7.77 18.08 6.65
C LYS A 84 9.21 18.50 6.39
N ASN A 85 9.65 18.50 5.13
CA ASN A 85 11.01 18.94 4.78
C ASN A 85 11.26 20.43 5.06
N LYS A 86 10.23 21.27 5.03
CA LYS A 86 10.35 22.70 5.36
C LYS A 86 10.48 22.95 6.86
N ASN A 87 9.84 22.14 7.70
CA ASN A 87 9.90 22.29 9.16
C ASN A 87 11.14 21.62 9.81
N SER A 88 12.02 20.98 9.02
CA SER A 88 13.27 20.38 9.49
C SER A 88 14.52 21.24 9.20
N ARG A 89 14.33 22.50 8.80
CA ARG A 89 15.39 23.53 8.70
C ARG A 89 15.01 24.72 9.56
#